data_AF-A0A973D094-F1
#
_entry.id   AF-A0A973D094-F1
#
_cell.length_a   1.000
_cell.length_b   1.000
_cell.length_c   1.000
_cell.angle_alpha   90.00
_cell.angle_beta   90.00
_cell.angle_gamma   90.00
#
_symmetry.space_group_name_H-M   'P 1'
#
loop_
_entity.id
_entity.type
_entity.pdbx_description
1 polymer ?
#
loop_
_entity_poly.entity_id
_entity_poly.type
_entity_poly.pdbx_seq_one_letter_code
_entity_poly.pdbx_strand_id
1 'polypeptide(L)'
;MSAETCEEALNELVTLQDLLRWGISRMNEAELYFGHGTDNARDDAVVLVSHALHLPWDIEHVWQSSKLTRSERQDIIELFARRINERMPTPYLTGEAWFYGLAFKVDERVLIPRSPIAETIAARFQPWLGDKPVHRILDLCTGSGCIGIACAMEFPEAQVELLDISFEALALADENIARHQLGDRVMALQSDLFVAADGKYDIIVSNPPYVDADDMSCLPKEFHNEPELALAAGEDGLDLVRIMLAQARQYLSSDGVFIVEVGNSWPA
;
A
#
# COMPACT_ATOMS: atom_id res chain seq x y z
N MET A 1 2.62 -24.41 -8.60
CA MET A 1 4.00 -24.81 -8.88
C MET A 1 4.38 -25.98 -8.00
N SER A 2 4.78 -27.10 -8.60
CA SER A 2 5.17 -28.32 -7.88
C SER A 2 6.62 -28.25 -7.39
N ALA A 3 6.97 -29.10 -6.43
CA ALA A 3 8.35 -29.24 -5.96
C ALA A 3 9.29 -29.69 -7.09
N GLU A 4 8.84 -30.58 -7.97
CA GLU A 4 9.62 -31.07 -9.11
C GLU A 4 9.97 -29.96 -10.10
N THR A 5 9.00 -29.08 -10.42
CA THR A 5 9.24 -27.89 -11.26
C THR A 5 10.21 -26.89 -10.61
N CYS A 6 10.17 -26.75 -9.27
CA CYS A 6 11.12 -25.89 -8.55
C CYS A 6 12.54 -26.48 -8.58
N GLU A 7 12.66 -27.80 -8.39
CA GLU A 7 13.95 -28.50 -8.42
C GLU A 7 14.58 -28.50 -9.82
N GLU A 8 13.78 -28.72 -10.87
CA GLU A 8 14.18 -28.58 -12.27
C GLU A 8 14.74 -27.18 -12.54
N ALA A 9 14.00 -26.14 -12.16
CA ALA A 9 14.43 -24.75 -12.32
C ALA A 9 15.73 -24.44 -11.56
N LEU A 10 15.88 -24.96 -10.33
CA LEU A 10 17.08 -24.76 -9.53
C LEU A 10 18.32 -25.45 -10.14
N ASN A 11 18.13 -26.58 -10.83
CA ASN A 11 19.21 -27.31 -11.48
C ASN A 11 19.61 -26.72 -12.83
N GLU A 12 18.64 -26.21 -13.60
CA GLU A 12 18.85 -25.84 -15.00
C GLU A 12 19.01 -24.33 -15.26
N LEU A 13 18.31 -23.47 -14.52
CA LEU A 13 18.35 -22.03 -14.74
C LEU A 13 19.53 -21.42 -13.99
N VAL A 14 20.38 -20.63 -14.65
CA VAL A 14 21.67 -20.20 -14.05
C VAL A 14 21.76 -18.69 -13.89
N THR A 15 21.13 -17.92 -14.78
CA THR A 15 21.28 -16.47 -14.82
C THR A 15 20.06 -15.73 -14.28
N LEU A 16 20.25 -14.45 -13.96
CA LEU A 16 19.16 -13.54 -13.61
C LEU A 16 18.05 -13.53 -14.69
N GLN A 17 18.45 -13.46 -15.96
CA GLN A 17 17.53 -13.49 -17.10
C GLN A 17 16.75 -14.81 -17.21
N ASP A 18 17.38 -15.95 -16.91
CA ASP A 18 16.70 -17.25 -16.93
C ASP A 18 15.55 -17.29 -15.92
N LEU A 19 15.82 -16.84 -14.69
CA LEU A 19 14.87 -16.80 -13.57
C LEU A 19 13.75 -15.79 -13.84
N LEU A 20 14.06 -14.58 -14.30
CA LEU A 20 13.05 -13.58 -14.66
C LEU A 20 12.10 -14.11 -15.74
N ARG A 21 12.63 -14.58 -16.87
CA ARG A 21 11.81 -15.13 -17.96
C ARG A 21 11.00 -16.34 -17.49
N TRP A 22 11.57 -17.19 -16.63
CA TRP A 22 10.86 -18.34 -16.06
C TRP A 22 9.71 -17.91 -15.16
N GLY A 23 9.96 -17.05 -14.18
CA GLY A 23 8.95 -16.52 -13.26
C GLY A 23 7.78 -15.89 -13.99
N ILE A 24 8.07 -15.01 -14.97
CA ILE A 24 7.06 -14.38 -15.82
C ILE A 24 6.18 -15.43 -16.53
N SER A 25 6.81 -16.46 -17.10
CA SER A 25 6.07 -17.54 -17.80
C SER A 25 5.16 -18.30 -16.84
N ARG A 26 5.64 -18.62 -15.63
CA ARG A 26 4.88 -19.36 -14.60
C ARG A 26 3.74 -18.53 -14.03
N MET A 27 3.93 -17.23 -13.82
CA MET A 27 2.89 -16.31 -13.37
C MET A 27 1.78 -16.14 -14.42
N ASN A 28 2.16 -15.99 -15.69
CA ASN A 28 1.19 -15.90 -16.79
C ASN A 28 0.42 -17.22 -16.97
N GLU A 29 1.10 -18.37 -16.91
CA GLU A 29 0.46 -19.70 -16.97
C GLU A 29 -0.50 -19.93 -15.81
N ALA A 30 -0.19 -19.40 -14.64
CA ALA A 30 -1.08 -19.45 -13.48
C ALA A 30 -2.24 -18.45 -13.56
N GLU A 31 -2.27 -17.57 -14.57
CA GLU A 31 -3.27 -16.51 -14.71
C GLU A 31 -3.41 -15.68 -13.42
N LEU A 32 -2.26 -15.24 -12.87
CA LEU A 32 -2.26 -14.37 -11.69
C LEU A 32 -2.90 -13.01 -12.01
N TYR A 33 -3.56 -12.44 -11.01
CA TYR A 33 -4.01 -11.06 -11.07
C TYR A 33 -2.94 -10.11 -10.53
N PHE A 34 -2.86 -8.90 -11.10
CA PHE A 34 -1.94 -7.83 -10.72
C PHE A 34 -2.74 -6.54 -10.48
N GLY A 35 -2.37 -5.78 -9.46
CA GLY A 35 -3.14 -4.61 -9.00
C GLY A 35 -2.73 -4.06 -7.63
N HIS A 36 -1.76 -4.72 -6.97
CA HIS A 36 -1.25 -4.34 -5.65
C HIS A 36 0.08 -3.57 -5.77
N GLY A 37 0.19 -2.68 -6.76
CA GLY A 37 1.40 -1.89 -7.05
C GLY A 37 2.13 -2.25 -8.35
N THR A 38 1.88 -3.43 -8.90
CA THR A 38 2.29 -3.85 -10.26
C THR A 38 1.04 -4.19 -11.07
N ASP A 39 1.09 -4.05 -12.40
CA ASP A 39 -0.03 -4.35 -13.31
C ASP A 39 0.25 -5.53 -14.26
N ASN A 40 1.43 -6.15 -14.17
CA ASN A 40 1.84 -7.23 -15.05
C ASN A 40 2.87 -8.17 -14.39
N ALA A 41 2.97 -9.40 -14.91
CA ALA A 41 3.88 -10.42 -14.42
C ALA A 41 5.36 -10.07 -14.51
N ARG A 42 5.74 -9.20 -15.46
CA ARG A 42 7.14 -8.78 -15.63
C ARG A 42 7.59 -7.93 -14.46
N ASP A 43 6.82 -6.90 -14.13
CA ASP A 43 7.19 -5.99 -13.05
C ASP A 43 7.10 -6.70 -11.70
N ASP A 44 6.10 -7.56 -11.50
CA ASP A 44 5.98 -8.41 -10.31
C ASP A 44 7.20 -9.33 -10.13
N ALA A 45 7.67 -9.95 -11.22
CA ALA A 45 8.87 -10.78 -11.19
C ALA A 45 10.14 -9.98 -10.91
N VAL A 46 10.27 -8.77 -11.46
CA VAL A 46 11.40 -7.88 -11.19
C VAL A 46 11.43 -7.50 -9.71
N VAL A 47 10.30 -7.14 -9.11
CA VAL A 47 10.22 -6.79 -7.69
C VAL A 47 10.65 -7.96 -6.79
N LEU A 48 10.10 -9.17 -7.00
CA LEU A 48 10.45 -10.34 -6.20
C LEU A 48 11.91 -10.74 -6.34
N VAL A 49 12.46 -10.69 -7.56
CA VAL A 49 13.87 -11.01 -7.79
C VAL A 49 14.79 -9.96 -7.18
N SER A 50 14.46 -8.67 -7.34
CA SER A 50 15.25 -7.58 -6.74
C SER A 50 15.26 -7.69 -5.23
N HIS A 51 14.11 -8.00 -4.62
CA HIS A 51 13.99 -8.25 -3.19
C HIS A 51 14.87 -9.43 -2.72
N ALA A 52 14.77 -10.59 -3.38
CA ALA A 52 15.57 -11.77 -3.02
C ALA A 52 17.09 -11.53 -3.12
N LEU A 53 17.51 -10.68 -4.05
CA LEU A 53 18.93 -10.38 -4.28
C LEU A 53 19.42 -9.12 -3.54
N HIS A 54 18.55 -8.45 -2.78
CA HIS A 54 18.84 -7.16 -2.14
C HIS A 54 19.32 -6.08 -3.14
N LEU A 55 18.74 -6.09 -4.34
CA LEU A 55 19.03 -5.14 -5.40
C LEU A 55 17.93 -4.06 -5.46
N PRO A 56 18.24 -2.84 -5.93
CA PRO A 56 17.21 -1.87 -6.22
C PRO A 56 16.37 -2.34 -7.42
N TRP A 57 15.12 -1.89 -7.53
CA TRP A 57 14.19 -2.34 -8.57
C TRP A 57 14.54 -1.83 -9.96
N ASP A 58 15.31 -0.75 -10.06
CA ASP A 58 15.83 -0.17 -11.31
C ASP A 58 17.11 -0.86 -11.79
N ILE A 59 17.16 -2.19 -11.71
CA ILE A 59 18.31 -3.00 -12.14
C ILE A 59 18.66 -2.65 -13.59
N GLU A 60 19.79 -1.98 -13.78
CA GLU A 60 20.30 -1.69 -15.12
C GLU A 60 20.49 -2.99 -15.92
N HIS A 61 20.36 -2.91 -17.25
CA HIS A 61 20.55 -4.04 -18.16
C HIS A 61 21.88 -4.80 -18.00
N VAL A 62 22.87 -4.20 -17.34
CA VAL A 62 24.23 -4.73 -17.14
C VAL A 62 24.22 -6.06 -16.40
N TRP A 63 23.26 -6.30 -15.51
CA TRP A 63 23.27 -7.48 -14.62
C TRP A 63 22.49 -8.69 -15.16
N GLN A 64 21.75 -8.55 -16.27
CA GLN A 64 20.82 -9.58 -16.75
C GLN A 64 21.49 -10.92 -17.07
N SER A 65 22.73 -10.88 -17.54
CA SER A 65 23.52 -12.09 -17.85
C SER A 65 24.34 -12.63 -16.68
N SER A 66 24.22 -12.02 -15.49
CA SER A 66 24.93 -12.46 -14.29
C SER A 66 24.46 -13.84 -13.87
N LYS A 67 25.43 -14.71 -13.52
CA LYS A 67 25.13 -16.00 -12.91
C LYS A 67 24.79 -15.81 -11.45
N LEU A 68 23.77 -16.53 -11.00
CA LEU A 68 23.35 -16.55 -9.61
C LEU A 68 23.93 -17.79 -8.92
N THR A 69 24.25 -17.64 -7.65
CA THR A 69 24.57 -18.74 -6.76
C THR A 69 23.36 -19.67 -6.61
N ARG A 70 23.57 -20.86 -6.05
CA ARG A 70 22.47 -21.80 -5.81
C ARG A 70 21.47 -21.26 -4.78
N SER A 71 21.95 -20.61 -3.72
CA SER A 71 21.08 -20.02 -2.69
C SER A 71 20.22 -18.90 -3.25
N GLU A 72 20.81 -17.96 -3.99
CA GLU A 72 20.05 -16.86 -4.64
C GLU A 72 18.93 -17.38 -5.55
N ARG A 73 19.22 -18.41 -6.35
CA ARG A 73 18.18 -19.04 -7.20
C ARG A 73 17.10 -19.72 -6.37
N GLN A 74 17.47 -20.35 -5.26
CA GLN A 74 16.52 -21.00 -4.37
C GLN A 74 15.56 -19.96 -3.75
N ASP A 75 16.08 -18.86 -3.24
CA ASP A 75 15.29 -17.79 -2.62
C ASP A 75 14.29 -17.18 -3.63
N ILE A 76 14.74 -16.92 -4.87
CA ILE A 76 13.86 -16.43 -5.94
C ILE A 76 12.77 -17.45 -6.29
N ILE A 77 13.14 -18.72 -6.48
CA ILE A 77 12.20 -19.78 -6.85
C ILE A 77 11.14 -19.96 -5.75
N GLU A 78 11.54 -19.88 -4.48
CA GLU A 78 10.63 -19.96 -3.33
C GLU A 78 9.62 -18.80 -3.33
N LEU A 79 10.07 -17.56 -3.55
CA LEU A 79 9.16 -16.41 -3.67
C LEU A 79 8.16 -16.57 -4.84
N PHE A 80 8.62 -17.03 -6.01
CA PHE A 80 7.72 -17.33 -7.11
C PHE A 80 6.73 -18.44 -6.76
N ALA A 81 7.17 -19.46 -6.03
CA ALA A 81 6.31 -20.57 -5.63
C ALA A 81 5.19 -20.06 -4.73
N ARG A 82 5.53 -19.26 -3.72
CA ARG A 82 4.56 -18.62 -2.82
C ARG A 82 3.61 -17.71 -3.58
N ARG A 83 4.13 -16.79 -4.41
CA ARG A 83 3.32 -15.88 -5.25
C ARG A 83 2.27 -16.62 -6.09
N ILE A 84 2.65 -17.75 -6.69
CA ILE A 84 1.78 -18.54 -7.56
C ILE A 84 0.81 -19.44 -6.78
N ASN A 85 1.30 -20.14 -5.77
CA ASN A 85 0.54 -21.15 -5.03
C ASN A 85 -0.43 -20.51 -4.04
N GLU A 86 0.06 -19.53 -3.28
CA GLU A 86 -0.71 -18.84 -2.25
C GLU A 86 -1.52 -17.69 -2.84
N ARG A 87 -1.24 -17.28 -4.09
CA ARG A 87 -1.80 -16.05 -4.70
C ARG A 87 -1.51 -14.81 -3.85
N MET A 88 -0.44 -14.85 -3.06
CA MET A 88 -0.07 -13.76 -2.14
C MET A 88 0.39 -12.53 -2.93
N PRO A 89 -0.11 -11.33 -2.65
CA PRO A 89 0.40 -10.10 -3.25
C PRO A 89 1.92 -9.93 -3.01
N THR A 90 2.63 -9.47 -4.04
CA THR A 90 4.08 -9.23 -3.97
C THR A 90 4.51 -8.30 -2.83
N PRO A 91 3.78 -7.22 -2.51
CA PRO A 91 4.14 -6.38 -1.36
C PRO A 91 4.14 -7.13 -0.03
N TYR A 92 3.24 -8.09 0.19
CA TYR A 92 3.25 -8.91 1.40
C TYR A 92 4.38 -9.95 1.40
N LEU A 93 4.75 -10.47 0.23
CA LEU A 93 5.92 -11.36 0.12
C LEU A 93 7.23 -10.63 0.41
N THR A 94 7.34 -9.38 -0.02
CA THR A 94 8.53 -8.55 0.16
C THR A 94 8.52 -7.75 1.48
N GLY A 95 7.36 -7.63 2.11
CA GLY A 95 7.14 -6.80 3.29
C GLY A 95 7.14 -5.30 3.01
N GLU A 96 7.12 -4.88 1.74
CA GLU A 96 7.26 -3.47 1.34
C GLU A 96 6.34 -3.07 0.18
N ALA A 97 5.82 -1.83 0.24
CA ALA A 97 5.08 -1.18 -0.83
C ALA A 97 5.57 0.26 -1.02
N TRP A 98 5.38 0.80 -2.22
CA TRP A 98 5.74 2.18 -2.54
C TRP A 98 4.50 3.07 -2.63
N PHE A 99 4.55 4.22 -1.98
CA PHE A 99 3.52 5.25 -2.05
C PHE A 99 4.18 6.62 -2.01
N TYR A 100 3.77 7.55 -2.89
CA TYR A 100 4.37 8.88 -2.95
C TYR A 100 5.91 8.88 -3.09
N GLY A 101 6.48 7.89 -3.80
CA GLY A 101 7.94 7.74 -3.92
C GLY A 101 8.65 7.34 -2.62
N LEU A 102 7.91 6.94 -1.58
CA LEU A 102 8.42 6.46 -0.30
C LEU A 102 8.11 4.97 -0.15
N ALA A 103 9.05 4.23 0.44
CA ALA A 103 8.87 2.81 0.75
C ALA A 103 8.30 2.63 2.16
N PHE A 104 7.17 1.93 2.26
CA PHE A 104 6.47 1.60 3.50
C PHE A 104 6.53 0.10 3.76
N LYS A 105 6.67 -0.27 5.03
CA LYS A 105 6.41 -1.65 5.46
C LYS A 105 4.93 -1.96 5.31
N VAL A 106 4.64 -3.16 4.79
CA VAL A 106 3.28 -3.69 4.65
C VAL A 106 3.25 -5.17 4.97
N ASP A 107 2.13 -5.61 5.54
CA ASP A 107 1.78 -7.02 5.73
C ASP A 107 0.25 -7.13 5.83
N GLU A 108 -0.26 -8.33 6.10
CA GLU A 108 -1.69 -8.67 6.14
C GLU A 108 -2.51 -7.85 7.16
N ARG A 109 -1.88 -7.04 8.02
CA ARG A 109 -2.56 -6.14 8.97
C ARG A 109 -3.22 -4.94 8.30
N VAL A 110 -2.81 -4.55 7.08
CA VAL A 110 -3.22 -3.29 6.43
C VAL A 110 -3.50 -3.47 4.95
N LEU A 111 -4.24 -2.55 4.35
CA LEU A 111 -4.36 -2.45 2.90
C LEU A 111 -3.02 -2.09 2.25
N ILE A 112 -2.71 -2.69 1.09
CA ILE A 112 -1.53 -2.31 0.32
C ILE A 112 -1.72 -0.89 -0.26
N PRO A 113 -0.80 0.07 0.01
CA PRO A 113 -0.89 1.44 -0.47
C PRO A 113 -1.05 1.56 -1.99
N ARG A 114 -2.15 2.19 -2.42
CA ARG A 114 -2.47 2.42 -3.85
C ARG A 114 -3.38 3.63 -4.10
N SER A 115 -3.48 4.53 -3.12
CA SER A 115 -4.40 5.67 -3.18
C SER A 115 -3.97 6.73 -4.20
N PRO A 116 -4.87 7.26 -5.06
CA PRO A 116 -4.62 8.43 -5.90
C PRO A 116 -4.36 9.71 -5.09
N ILE A 117 -4.61 9.73 -3.77
CA ILE A 117 -4.31 10.87 -2.91
C ILE A 117 -2.82 11.26 -2.97
N ALA A 118 -1.92 10.33 -3.34
CA ALA A 118 -0.51 10.66 -3.61
C ALA A 118 -0.34 11.83 -4.61
N GLU A 119 -1.12 11.88 -5.68
CA GLU A 119 -1.07 12.97 -6.66
C GLU A 119 -1.57 14.29 -6.07
N THR A 120 -2.59 14.21 -5.20
CA THR A 120 -3.14 15.37 -4.49
C THR A 120 -2.12 15.93 -3.48
N ILE A 121 -1.39 15.05 -2.77
CA ILE A 121 -0.27 15.43 -1.90
C ILE A 121 0.83 16.10 -2.73
N ALA A 122 1.21 15.53 -3.87
CA ALA A 122 2.24 16.10 -4.76
C ALA A 122 1.86 17.50 -5.26
N ALA A 123 0.57 17.71 -5.53
CA ALA A 123 0.01 19.00 -5.89
C ALA A 123 -0.25 19.92 -4.69
N ARG A 124 0.16 19.54 -3.47
CA ARG A 124 -0.07 20.26 -2.21
C ARG A 124 -1.53 20.67 -2.02
N PHE A 125 -2.45 19.77 -2.39
CA PHE A 125 -3.90 19.97 -2.29
C PHE A 125 -4.41 21.21 -3.03
N GLN A 126 -3.71 21.66 -4.08
CA GLN A 126 -4.15 22.78 -4.91
C GLN A 126 -5.29 22.38 -5.87
N PRO A 127 -6.21 23.31 -6.19
CA PRO A 127 -6.25 24.71 -5.75
C PRO A 127 -6.97 24.93 -4.40
N TRP A 128 -7.50 23.86 -3.79
CA TRP A 128 -8.39 23.98 -2.62
C TRP A 128 -7.70 24.52 -1.38
N LEU A 129 -6.44 24.17 -1.16
CA LEU A 129 -5.66 24.63 0.00
C LEU A 129 -5.24 26.10 -0.12
N GLY A 130 -4.90 26.59 -1.33
CA GLY A 130 -4.31 27.92 -1.54
C GLY A 130 -2.90 28.05 -0.92
N ASP A 131 -2.42 29.29 -0.74
CA ASP A 131 -1.04 29.59 -0.27
C ASP A 131 -0.87 29.58 1.27
N LYS A 132 -1.80 28.98 2.01
CA LYS A 132 -1.81 29.05 3.47
C LYS A 132 -0.79 28.07 4.09
N PRO A 133 -0.23 28.39 5.27
CA PRO A 133 0.56 27.43 6.02
C PRO A 133 -0.35 26.29 6.52
N VAL A 134 0.23 25.09 6.60
CA VAL A 134 -0.42 23.89 7.14
C VAL A 134 0.31 23.51 8.42
N HIS A 135 -0.43 23.44 9.51
CA HIS A 135 0.12 23.13 10.83
C HIS A 135 -0.43 21.84 11.41
N ARG A 136 -1.66 21.45 11.04
CA ARG A 136 -2.30 20.24 11.56
C ARG A 136 -2.97 19.43 10.47
N ILE A 137 -2.63 18.16 10.39
CA ILE A 137 -3.17 17.20 9.42
C ILE A 137 -3.74 16.01 10.18
N LEU A 138 -4.91 15.55 9.76
CA LEU A 138 -5.55 14.33 10.26
C LEU A 138 -5.65 13.31 9.13
N ASP A 139 -5.18 12.09 9.35
CA ASP A 139 -5.38 10.95 8.46
C ASP A 139 -6.30 9.92 9.13
N LEU A 140 -7.52 9.76 8.61
CA LEU A 140 -8.52 8.83 9.12
C LEU A 140 -8.46 7.51 8.35
N CYS A 141 -8.62 6.40 9.06
CA CYS A 141 -8.48 5.04 8.51
C CYS A 141 -7.07 4.87 7.92
N THR A 142 -6.06 5.25 8.70
CA THR A 142 -4.68 5.44 8.23
C THR A 142 -4.00 4.16 7.72
N GLY A 143 -4.46 2.98 8.18
CA GLY A 143 -3.86 1.70 7.83
C GLY A 143 -2.35 1.68 8.16
N SER A 144 -1.52 1.58 7.12
CA SER A 144 -0.05 1.58 7.21
C SER A 144 0.57 2.94 7.59
N GLY A 145 -0.24 4.00 7.66
CA GLY A 145 0.22 5.37 7.85
C GLY A 145 0.67 6.09 6.58
N CYS A 146 0.58 5.44 5.41
CA CYS A 146 1.24 5.93 4.20
C CYS A 146 0.79 7.32 3.73
N ILE A 147 -0.51 7.63 3.83
CA ILE A 147 -1.07 8.93 3.42
C ILE A 147 -0.61 10.02 4.39
N GLY A 148 -0.86 9.86 5.69
CA GLY A 148 -0.45 10.85 6.69
C GLY A 148 1.06 11.06 6.77
N ILE A 149 1.87 10.00 6.61
CA ILE A 149 3.34 10.12 6.53
C ILE A 149 3.78 10.90 5.28
N ALA A 150 3.18 10.62 4.11
CA ALA A 150 3.47 11.38 2.90
C ALA A 150 3.08 12.87 3.05
N CYS A 151 1.93 13.13 3.67
CA CYS A 151 1.53 14.49 4.06
C CYS A 151 2.57 15.14 4.98
N ALA A 152 3.07 14.43 6.00
CA ALA A 152 4.11 14.96 6.86
C ALA A 152 5.35 15.35 6.04
N MET A 153 5.81 14.49 5.12
CA MET A 153 6.97 14.77 4.26
C MET A 153 6.79 16.03 3.40
N GLU A 154 5.61 16.24 2.84
CA GLU A 154 5.28 17.42 2.01
C GLU A 154 5.04 18.71 2.84
N PHE A 155 4.64 18.56 4.10
CA PHE A 155 4.39 19.67 5.03
C PHE A 155 5.30 19.54 6.28
N PRO A 156 6.56 19.98 6.22
CA PRO A 156 7.55 19.79 7.30
C PRO A 156 7.15 20.41 8.64
N GLU A 157 6.38 21.50 8.61
CA GLU A 157 5.92 22.23 9.81
C GLU A 157 4.63 21.66 10.40
N ALA A 158 4.02 20.66 9.75
CA ALA A 158 2.76 20.09 10.21
C ALA A 158 2.97 19.00 11.26
N GLN A 159 2.11 19.02 12.28
CA GLN A 159 1.83 17.90 13.16
C GLN A 159 0.74 17.03 12.51
N VAL A 160 0.95 15.72 12.47
CA VAL A 160 0.06 14.76 11.82
C VAL A 160 -0.43 13.73 12.82
N GLU A 161 -1.74 13.54 12.86
CA GLU A 161 -2.38 12.49 13.66
C GLU A 161 -2.90 11.41 12.70
N LEU A 162 -2.52 10.16 12.96
CA LEU A 162 -2.95 8.99 12.22
C LEU A 162 -3.97 8.23 13.06
N LEU A 163 -5.22 8.17 12.62
CA LEU A 163 -6.31 7.53 13.34
C LEU A 163 -6.77 6.27 12.64
N ASP A 164 -6.87 5.18 13.39
CA ASP A 164 -7.43 3.92 12.92
C ASP A 164 -8.16 3.18 14.05
N ILE A 165 -9.14 2.35 13.68
CA ILE A 165 -9.83 1.48 14.63
C ILE A 165 -8.97 0.25 14.99
N SER A 166 -8.12 -0.17 14.06
CA SER A 166 -7.29 -1.36 14.17
C SER A 166 -5.99 -1.09 14.93
N PHE A 167 -5.84 -1.72 16.09
CA PHE A 167 -4.59 -1.69 16.86
C PHE A 167 -3.41 -2.28 16.06
N GLU A 168 -3.66 -3.35 15.30
CA GLU A 168 -2.65 -4.01 14.48
C GLU A 168 -2.15 -3.12 13.33
N ALA A 169 -3.05 -2.37 12.69
CA ALA A 169 -2.70 -1.39 11.67
C ALA A 169 -1.83 -0.27 12.27
N LEU A 170 -2.22 0.26 13.44
CA LEU A 170 -1.47 1.31 14.11
C LEU A 170 -0.08 0.85 14.54
N ALA A 171 0.09 -0.40 14.98
CA ALA A 171 1.41 -0.95 15.27
C ALA A 171 2.33 -0.92 14.04
N LEU A 172 1.80 -1.25 12.85
CA LEU A 172 2.56 -1.14 11.60
C LEU A 172 2.77 0.34 11.19
N ALA A 173 1.80 1.22 11.42
CA ALA A 173 1.95 2.65 11.20
C ALA A 173 3.08 3.24 12.05
N ASP A 174 3.20 2.85 13.32
CA ASP A 174 4.31 3.24 14.20
C ASP A 174 5.66 2.75 13.68
N GLU A 175 5.74 1.53 13.13
CA GLU A 175 6.95 1.05 12.47
C GLU A 175 7.33 1.92 11.26
N ASN A 176 6.35 2.38 10.49
CA ASN A 176 6.55 3.27 9.35
C ASN A 176 6.91 4.71 9.78
N ILE A 177 6.30 5.25 10.83
CA ILE A 177 6.70 6.52 11.44
C ILE A 177 8.17 6.48 11.83
N ALA A 178 8.60 5.39 12.49
CA ALA A 178 9.98 5.19 12.89
C ALA A 178 10.92 5.06 11.68
N ARG A 179 10.52 4.28 10.65
CA ARG A 179 11.25 4.10 9.39
C ARG A 179 11.56 5.43 8.71
N HIS A 180 10.61 6.37 8.73
CA HIS A 180 10.74 7.70 8.13
C HIS A 180 11.25 8.77 9.10
N GLN A 181 11.57 8.43 10.35
CA GLN A 181 12.11 9.33 11.38
C GLN A 181 11.18 10.51 11.70
N LEU A 182 9.87 10.24 11.80
CA LEU A 182 8.84 11.26 11.96
C LEU A 182 8.19 11.31 13.36
N GLY A 183 8.71 10.56 14.33
CA GLY A 183 8.11 10.40 15.67
C GLY A 183 7.94 11.70 16.48
N ASP A 184 8.65 12.78 16.13
CA ASP A 184 8.50 14.09 16.78
C ASP A 184 7.25 14.87 16.32
N ARG A 185 6.60 14.45 15.24
CA ARG A 185 5.49 15.20 14.63
C ARG A 185 4.41 14.36 13.98
N VAL A 186 4.55 13.03 13.99
CA VAL A 186 3.52 12.09 13.52
C VAL A 186 3.24 11.11 14.65
N MET A 187 1.97 10.95 15.00
CA MET A 187 1.54 10.05 16.07
C MET A 187 0.35 9.22 15.61
N ALA A 188 0.40 7.92 15.88
CA ALA A 188 -0.70 7.00 15.63
C ALA A 188 -1.56 6.83 16.90
N LEU A 189 -2.88 6.92 16.78
CA LEU A 189 -3.83 6.81 17.89
C LEU A 189 -5.02 5.93 17.50
N GLN A 190 -5.43 5.05 18.41
CA GLN A 190 -6.64 4.26 18.21
C GLN A 190 -7.88 5.14 18.33
N SER A 191 -8.73 5.10 17.30
CA SER A 191 -9.94 5.89 17.23
C SER A 191 -10.98 5.23 16.33
N ASP A 192 -12.24 5.30 16.74
CA ASP A 192 -13.36 5.15 15.82
C ASP A 192 -13.62 6.51 15.16
N LEU A 193 -13.17 6.64 13.91
CA LEU A 193 -13.24 7.90 13.15
C LEU A 193 -12.67 9.07 13.97
N PHE A 194 -13.49 10.08 14.26
CA PHE A 194 -13.10 11.31 14.93
C PHE A 194 -13.05 11.24 16.47
N VAL A 195 -13.37 10.09 17.09
CA VAL A 195 -13.52 10.00 18.57
C VAL A 195 -12.28 10.48 19.34
N ALA A 196 -11.08 10.15 18.88
CA ALA A 196 -9.82 10.58 19.48
C ALA A 196 -9.25 11.87 18.87
N ALA A 197 -9.91 12.46 17.87
CA ALA A 197 -9.44 13.68 17.23
C ALA A 197 -9.53 14.86 18.22
N ASP A 198 -8.46 15.64 18.32
CA ASP A 198 -8.38 16.79 19.21
C ASP A 198 -8.25 18.09 18.41
N GLY A 199 -9.13 19.06 18.64
CA GLY A 199 -9.05 20.38 18.01
C GLY A 199 -9.36 20.43 16.52
N LYS A 200 -8.72 21.37 15.81
CA LYS A 200 -8.99 21.70 14.41
C LYS A 200 -7.81 21.37 13.48
N TYR A 201 -8.10 20.93 12.28
CA TYR A 201 -7.12 20.53 11.27
C TYR A 201 -7.26 21.35 9.99
N ASP A 202 -6.11 21.64 9.37
CA ASP A 202 -6.03 22.37 8.11
C ASP A 202 -6.27 21.45 6.91
N ILE A 203 -5.91 20.18 7.08
CA ILE A 203 -6.14 19.09 6.14
C ILE A 203 -6.69 17.90 6.91
N ILE A 204 -7.79 17.34 6.43
CA ILE A 204 -8.24 16.00 6.80
C ILE A 204 -8.18 15.16 5.54
N VAL A 205 -7.54 14.00 5.61
CA VAL A 205 -7.45 13.02 4.54
C VAL A 205 -7.98 11.69 5.03
N SER A 206 -8.54 10.91 4.12
CA SER A 206 -8.94 9.54 4.43
C SER A 206 -9.05 8.71 3.16
N ASN A 207 -8.61 7.46 3.27
CA ASN A 207 -8.98 6.41 2.33
C ASN A 207 -9.73 5.32 3.11
N PRO A 208 -11.03 5.52 3.42
CA PRO A 208 -11.81 4.55 4.17
C PRO A 208 -12.04 3.29 3.33
N PRO A 209 -12.40 2.16 3.96
CA PRO A 209 -12.99 1.03 3.25
C PRO A 209 -14.16 1.51 2.38
N TYR A 210 -14.23 1.06 1.13
CA TYR A 210 -15.22 1.50 0.14
C TYR A 210 -15.77 0.40 -0.78
N VAL A 211 -15.35 -0.86 -0.62
CA VAL A 211 -15.81 -1.98 -1.46
C VAL A 211 -17.14 -2.49 -0.94
N ASP A 212 -18.16 -2.47 -1.79
CA ASP A 212 -19.46 -3.03 -1.44
C ASP A 212 -19.43 -4.57 -1.40
N ALA A 213 -20.46 -5.16 -0.77
CA ALA A 213 -20.52 -6.60 -0.56
C ALA A 213 -20.59 -7.42 -1.86
N ASP A 214 -21.16 -6.84 -2.94
CA ASP A 214 -21.31 -7.53 -4.22
C ASP A 214 -19.96 -7.57 -4.95
N ASP A 215 -19.20 -6.47 -4.95
CA ASP A 215 -17.86 -6.37 -5.51
C ASP A 215 -16.86 -7.26 -4.77
N MET A 216 -16.95 -7.36 -3.43
CA MET A 216 -16.12 -8.26 -2.62
C MET A 216 -16.20 -9.73 -3.08
N SER A 217 -17.36 -10.17 -3.56
CA SER A 217 -17.58 -11.55 -4.00
C SER A 217 -16.98 -11.85 -5.38
N CYS A 218 -16.69 -10.81 -6.17
CA CYS A 218 -16.13 -10.91 -7.52
C CYS A 218 -14.63 -10.62 -7.58
N LEU A 219 -14.00 -10.29 -6.44
CA LEU A 219 -12.58 -9.95 -6.39
C LEU A 219 -11.69 -11.14 -6.79
N PRO A 220 -10.61 -10.90 -7.54
CA PRO A 220 -9.57 -11.89 -7.78
C PRO A 220 -8.99 -12.43 -6.46
N LYS A 221 -8.51 -13.68 -6.49
CA LYS A 221 -8.03 -14.41 -5.31
C LYS A 221 -6.96 -13.66 -4.51
N GLU A 222 -6.13 -12.88 -5.21
CA GLU A 222 -5.07 -12.07 -4.64
C GLU A 222 -5.60 -11.07 -3.59
N PHE A 223 -6.74 -10.42 -3.82
CA PHE A 223 -7.33 -9.43 -2.91
C PHE A 223 -7.90 -10.04 -1.63
N HIS A 224 -8.24 -11.32 -1.63
CA HIS A 224 -8.71 -12.01 -0.41
C HIS A 224 -7.61 -12.19 0.64
N ASN A 225 -6.35 -11.87 0.31
CA ASN A 225 -5.26 -11.82 1.28
C ASN A 225 -5.18 -10.46 2.01
N GLU A 226 -5.91 -9.45 1.57
CA GLU A 226 -6.01 -8.16 2.27
C GLU A 226 -7.07 -8.22 3.37
N PRO A 227 -6.93 -7.42 4.46
CA PRO A 227 -7.85 -7.48 5.58
C PRO A 227 -9.26 -7.04 5.18
N GLU A 228 -10.27 -7.87 5.48
CA GLU A 228 -11.68 -7.61 5.14
C GLU A 228 -12.18 -6.27 5.70
N LEU A 229 -11.76 -5.89 6.92
CA LEU A 229 -12.09 -4.62 7.55
C LEU A 229 -11.61 -3.41 6.72
N ALA A 230 -10.54 -3.56 5.93
CA ALA A 230 -10.01 -2.49 5.09
C ALA A 230 -10.72 -2.39 3.73
N LEU A 231 -11.56 -3.38 3.38
CA LEU A 231 -12.25 -3.43 2.10
C LEU A 231 -13.77 -3.20 2.25
N ALA A 232 -14.41 -3.86 3.21
CA ALA A 232 -15.87 -3.92 3.29
C ALA A 232 -16.52 -2.60 3.76
N ALA A 233 -17.48 -2.10 2.99
CA ALA A 233 -18.19 -0.86 3.31
C ALA A 233 -19.69 -0.90 2.92
N GLY A 234 -20.50 -1.53 3.77
CA GLY A 234 -21.97 -1.46 3.67
C GLY A 234 -22.53 -1.91 2.32
N GLU A 235 -23.73 -1.42 1.97
CA GLU A 235 -24.40 -1.76 0.71
C GLU A 235 -23.87 -0.98 -0.50
N ASP A 236 -23.36 0.25 -0.30
CA ASP A 236 -22.96 1.13 -1.41
C ASP A 236 -21.60 1.79 -1.21
N GLY A 237 -20.75 1.28 -0.32
CA GLY A 237 -19.39 1.78 -0.12
C GLY A 237 -19.27 3.12 0.62
N LEU A 238 -20.37 3.80 0.96
CA LEU A 238 -20.35 5.19 1.40
C LEU A 238 -20.74 5.44 2.86
N ASP A 239 -21.02 4.40 3.65
CA ASP A 239 -21.49 4.55 5.02
C ASP A 239 -20.52 5.33 5.92
N LEU A 240 -19.23 4.98 5.90
CA LEU A 240 -18.21 5.72 6.64
C LEU A 240 -18.03 7.13 6.10
N VAL A 241 -18.03 7.29 4.77
CA VAL A 241 -17.89 8.59 4.11
C VAL A 241 -19.01 9.55 4.53
N ARG A 242 -20.25 9.07 4.62
CA ARG A 242 -21.40 9.87 5.11
C ARG A 242 -21.21 10.34 6.55
N ILE A 243 -20.77 9.45 7.43
CA ILE A 243 -20.48 9.78 8.83
C ILE A 243 -19.35 10.82 8.88
N MET A 244 -18.30 10.60 8.10
CA MET A 244 -17.16 11.51 8.04
C MET A 244 -17.58 12.91 7.56
N LEU A 245 -18.31 13.01 6.45
CA LEU A 245 -18.80 14.29 5.91
C LEU A 245 -19.70 15.03 6.91
N ALA A 246 -20.56 14.31 7.64
CA ALA A 246 -21.43 14.89 8.66
C ALA A 246 -20.64 15.46 9.86
N GLN A 247 -19.51 14.83 10.22
CA GLN A 247 -18.70 15.22 11.38
C GLN A 247 -17.55 16.17 11.04
N ALA A 248 -16.99 16.09 9.83
CA ALA A 248 -15.74 16.77 9.43
C ALA A 248 -15.76 18.27 9.71
N ARG A 249 -16.90 18.94 9.52
CA ARG A 249 -17.06 20.38 9.82
C ARG A 249 -16.69 20.74 11.27
N GLN A 250 -16.90 19.83 12.23
CA GLN A 250 -16.55 20.03 13.63
C GLN A 250 -15.05 19.97 13.89
N TYR A 251 -14.27 19.36 12.99
CA TYR A 251 -12.83 19.18 13.12
C TYR A 251 -12.02 19.97 12.09
N LEU A 252 -12.62 20.52 11.04
CA LEU A 252 -11.93 21.41 10.10
C LEU A 252 -11.69 22.81 10.71
N SER A 253 -10.53 23.39 10.42
CA SER A 253 -10.29 24.82 10.57
C SER A 253 -11.18 25.62 9.60
N SER A 254 -11.28 26.95 9.77
CA SER A 254 -12.20 27.79 8.99
C SER A 254 -12.05 27.63 7.49
N ASP A 255 -10.81 27.43 7.06
CA ASP A 255 -10.43 27.31 5.65
C ASP A 255 -9.89 25.92 5.33
N GLY A 256 -10.04 24.95 6.25
CA GLY A 256 -9.52 23.59 6.13
C GLY A 256 -10.10 22.83 4.93
N VAL A 257 -9.32 21.87 4.40
CA VAL A 257 -9.77 21.00 3.31
C VAL A 257 -9.98 19.58 3.83
N PHE A 258 -11.04 18.93 3.36
CA PHE A 258 -11.27 17.51 3.59
C PHE A 258 -11.25 16.79 2.25
N ILE A 259 -10.32 15.84 2.11
CA ILE A 259 -10.21 14.96 0.95
C ILE A 259 -10.50 13.54 1.42
N VAL A 260 -11.42 12.88 0.73
CA VAL A 260 -11.76 11.50 1.01
C VAL A 260 -11.81 10.74 -0.31
N GLU A 261 -11.11 9.62 -0.35
CA GLU A 261 -11.24 8.69 -1.47
C GLU A 261 -12.57 7.94 -1.38
N VAL A 262 -13.19 7.76 -2.53
CA VAL A 262 -14.42 6.97 -2.69
C VAL A 262 -14.21 5.99 -3.82
N GLY A 263 -14.77 4.79 -3.68
CA GLY A 263 -14.74 3.78 -4.73
C GLY A 263 -15.62 4.13 -5.92
N ASN A 264 -15.84 3.15 -6.81
CA ASN A 264 -16.72 3.26 -7.98
C ASN A 264 -18.22 3.32 -7.60
N SER A 265 -18.52 3.58 -6.34
CA SER A 265 -19.81 3.47 -5.67
C SER A 265 -20.78 4.62 -6.02
N TRP A 266 -20.37 5.55 -6.88
CA TRP A 266 -21.24 6.55 -7.49
C TRP A 266 -20.76 6.92 -8.90
N PRO A 267 -21.63 6.95 -9.94
CA PRO A 267 -21.24 7.49 -11.24
C PRO A 267 -20.87 8.98 -11.09
N ALA A 268 -19.68 9.33 -11.59
CA ALA A 268 -19.17 10.70 -11.65
C ALA A 268 -20.10 11.66 -12.43
#